data_AF-A0A966W1C9-F1
#
_entry.id   AF-A0A966W1C9-F1
#
_cell.length_a   1.000
_cell.length_b   1.000
_cell.length_c   1.000
_cell.angle_alpha   90.00
_cell.angle_beta   90.00
_cell.angle_gamma   90.00
#
_symmetry.space_group_name_H-M   'P 1'
#
loop_
_entity.id
_entity.type
_entity.pdbx_description
1 polymer ?
#
loop_
_entity_poly.entity_id
_entity_poly.type
_entity_poly.pdbx_seq_one_letter_code
_entity_poly.pdbx_strand_id
1 'polypeptide(L)'
;MLVAMASLAAAASPTSAPLTFERDIRPILKANCFHCHGEDGKTKGGLDARLKHLLATGGEHGPAIVPGKPDKSRLFTLVRDGEMPKSERKLSKEQIELIRLWIAGGAKVARTEPAKPGAADQFTPEEREHWAFQAVRRPPVPEIRNSQFAIRNSIDAFLAQKLAAAKLTFSPPADRATLIRRASFDLLGLPPSPEEVDAFVKDTAPDAFEKLLDRLLASPHYGERWGRHWLDVA
;
A
#
# COMPACT_ATOMS: atom_id res chain seq x y z
N MET A 1 59.45 2.10 11.39
CA MET A 1 58.25 2.77 11.93
C MET A 1 57.62 3.58 10.80
N LEU A 2 56.58 3.06 10.16
CA LEU A 2 55.73 3.83 9.23
C LEU A 2 54.34 3.89 9.85
N VAL A 3 53.90 5.09 10.23
CA VAL A 3 52.56 5.34 10.77
C VAL A 3 51.67 5.71 9.59
N ALA A 4 50.75 4.81 9.24
CA ALA A 4 49.69 5.09 8.27
C ALA A 4 48.58 5.87 8.98
N MET A 5 48.35 7.13 8.58
CA MET A 5 47.18 7.90 8.98
C MET A 5 45.96 7.40 8.22
N ALA A 6 45.03 6.74 8.92
CA ALA A 6 43.71 6.42 8.41
C ALA A 6 42.83 7.68 8.48
N SER A 7 42.51 8.26 7.31
CA SER A 7 41.53 9.33 7.20
C SER A 7 40.13 8.74 7.35
N LEU A 8 39.46 9.03 8.46
CA LEU A 8 38.04 8.70 8.64
C LEU A 8 37.20 9.58 7.70
N ALA A 9 36.67 8.98 6.64
CA ALA A 9 35.58 9.58 5.88
C ALA A 9 34.32 9.53 6.76
N ALA A 10 33.84 10.70 7.18
CA ALA A 10 32.55 10.82 7.85
C ALA A 10 31.44 10.38 6.89
N ALA A 11 30.76 9.29 7.23
CA ALA A 11 29.57 8.86 6.53
C ALA A 11 28.48 9.92 6.71
N ALA A 12 28.14 10.63 5.63
CA ALA A 12 26.96 11.49 5.60
C ALA A 12 25.73 10.62 5.88
N SER A 13 25.11 10.82 7.04
CA SER A 13 23.81 10.21 7.34
C SER A 13 22.81 10.66 6.28
N PRO A 14 21.91 9.77 5.80
CA PRO A 14 20.88 10.17 4.86
C PRO A 14 20.05 11.26 5.53
N THR A 15 20.06 12.48 4.98
CA THR A 15 19.19 13.56 5.41
C THR A 15 17.77 13.06 5.35
N SER A 16 17.18 12.74 6.50
CA SER A 16 15.79 12.32 6.59
C SER A 16 14.94 13.37 5.89
N ALA A 17 14.18 12.97 4.87
CA ALA A 17 13.31 13.88 4.14
C ALA A 17 12.48 14.73 5.13
N PRO A 18 12.35 16.04 4.92
CA PRO A 18 11.72 16.93 5.89
C PRO A 18 10.31 16.46 6.24
N LEU A 19 9.89 16.66 7.50
CA LEU A 19 8.55 16.33 7.94
C LEU A 19 7.51 17.15 7.18
N THR A 20 6.42 16.50 6.77
CA THR A 20 5.31 17.12 6.04
C THR A 20 3.98 16.85 6.74
N PHE A 21 3.03 17.77 6.56
CA PHE A 21 1.70 17.62 7.14
C PHE A 21 1.02 16.33 6.68
N GLU A 22 0.98 16.05 5.38
CA GLU A 22 0.26 14.92 4.78
C GLU A 22 0.76 13.57 5.26
N ARG A 23 2.09 13.37 5.27
CA ARG A 23 2.70 12.07 5.57
C ARG A 23 2.79 11.83 7.08
N ASP A 24 3.24 12.84 7.83
CA ASP A 24 3.72 12.62 9.20
C ASP A 24 2.72 13.10 10.26
N ILE A 25 1.93 14.13 9.99
CA ILE A 25 1.08 14.80 11.00
C ILE A 25 -0.40 14.51 10.81
N ARG A 26 -0.89 14.50 9.57
CA ARG A 26 -2.29 14.22 9.23
C ARG A 26 -2.76 12.88 9.79
N PRO A 27 -1.99 11.77 9.78
CA PRO A 27 -2.42 10.52 10.40
C PRO A 27 -2.64 10.66 11.92
N ILE A 28 -1.78 11.43 12.60
CA ILE A 28 -1.90 11.70 14.04
C ILE A 28 -3.16 12.51 14.32
N LEU A 29 -3.39 13.61 13.59
CA LEU A 29 -4.55 14.46 13.79
C LEU A 29 -5.86 13.80 13.35
N LYS A 30 -5.83 12.97 12.31
CA LYS A 30 -7.00 12.19 11.88
C LYS A 30 -7.44 11.22 12.97
N ALA A 31 -6.50 10.48 13.56
CA ALA A 31 -6.80 9.50 14.60
C ALA A 31 -7.26 10.14 15.92
N ASN A 32 -6.82 11.36 16.23
CA ASN A 32 -7.00 11.94 17.57
C ASN A 32 -7.82 13.24 17.63
N CYS A 33 -8.02 13.95 16.51
CA CYS A 33 -8.54 15.33 16.53
C CYS A 33 -9.73 15.57 15.59
N PHE A 34 -9.75 14.96 14.40
CA PHE A 34 -10.70 15.32 13.34
C PHE A 34 -12.16 15.20 13.76
N HIS A 35 -12.51 14.18 14.54
CA HIS A 35 -13.88 13.98 15.03
C HIS A 35 -14.49 15.20 15.76
N CYS A 36 -13.66 16.01 16.43
CA CYS A 36 -14.12 17.20 17.16
C CYS A 36 -13.73 18.52 16.47
N HIS A 37 -12.75 18.47 15.58
CA HIS A 37 -12.13 19.64 14.93
C HIS A 37 -12.02 19.41 13.42
N GLY A 38 -13.12 19.10 12.75
CA GLY A 38 -13.25 19.14 11.29
C GLY A 38 -14.29 18.19 10.69
N GLU A 39 -14.26 16.90 11.06
CA GLU A 39 -15.16 15.88 10.50
C GLU A 39 -16.63 16.12 10.90
N ASP A 40 -17.55 15.69 10.05
CA ASP A 40 -19.00 15.89 10.20
C ASP A 40 -19.44 17.34 10.43
N GLY A 41 -18.62 18.31 9.99
CA GLY A 41 -18.88 19.74 10.22
C GLY A 41 -18.66 20.20 11.67
N LYS A 42 -18.10 19.35 12.54
CA LYS A 42 -17.84 19.69 13.95
C LYS A 42 -16.52 20.47 14.06
N THR A 43 -16.58 21.73 14.49
CA THR A 43 -15.39 22.57 14.70
C THR A 43 -15.38 23.14 16.11
N LYS A 44 -15.10 22.32 17.12
CA LYS A 44 -15.03 22.79 18.52
C LYS A 44 -14.00 23.91 18.66
N GLY A 45 -14.39 25.02 19.30
CA GLY A 45 -13.56 26.22 19.43
C GLY A 45 -13.24 26.89 18.10
N GLY A 46 -14.09 26.70 17.07
CA GLY A 46 -13.93 27.26 15.73
C GLY A 46 -12.74 26.69 14.93
N LEU A 47 -12.14 25.57 15.37
CA LEU A 47 -10.94 25.01 14.76
C LEU A 47 -11.27 23.84 13.82
N ASP A 48 -10.71 23.88 12.61
CA ASP A 48 -10.62 22.73 11.70
C ASP A 48 -9.13 22.32 11.55
N ALA A 49 -8.82 21.09 11.97
CA ALA A 49 -7.48 20.54 12.02
C ALA A 49 -7.08 19.78 10.74
N ARG A 50 -7.96 19.73 9.73
CA ARG A 50 -7.76 18.87 8.55
C ARG A 50 -6.74 19.39 7.54
N LEU A 51 -6.35 20.66 7.65
CA LEU A 51 -5.37 21.31 6.79
C LEU A 51 -4.45 22.22 7.62
N LYS A 52 -3.18 22.31 7.25
CA LYS A 52 -2.16 23.14 7.88
C LYS A 52 -2.55 24.61 7.87
N HIS A 53 -3.08 25.14 6.76
CA HIS A 53 -3.48 26.55 6.71
C HIS A 53 -4.67 26.84 7.63
N LEU A 54 -5.59 25.88 7.83
CA LEU A 54 -6.68 26.02 8.79
C LEU A 54 -6.17 25.98 10.24
N LEU A 55 -5.15 25.15 10.52
CA LEU A 55 -4.44 25.19 11.81
C LEU A 55 -3.72 26.53 12.03
N ALA A 56 -3.16 27.12 10.98
CA ALA A 56 -2.46 28.41 11.06
C ALA A 56 -3.43 29.60 11.20
N THR A 57 -4.58 29.56 10.54
CA THR A 57 -5.69 30.51 10.77
C THR A 57 -6.22 30.36 12.19
N GLY A 58 -6.37 29.12 12.65
CA GLY A 58 -6.85 28.80 13.98
C GLY A 58 -8.37 28.94 14.13
N GLY A 59 -8.81 29.11 15.37
CA GLY A 59 -10.23 29.25 15.72
C GLY A 59 -10.47 30.43 16.67
N GLU A 60 -11.43 30.29 17.58
CA GLU A 60 -11.84 31.33 18.53
C GLU A 60 -10.70 31.82 19.45
N HIS A 61 -9.66 31.00 19.63
CA HIS A 61 -8.49 31.31 20.46
C HIS A 61 -7.25 31.70 19.64
N GLY A 62 -7.45 32.07 18.37
CA GLY A 62 -6.37 32.40 17.44
C GLY A 62 -5.67 31.18 16.85
N PRO A 63 -4.49 31.37 16.23
CA PRO A 63 -3.72 30.33 15.54
C PRO A 63 -3.47 29.09 16.41
N ALA A 64 -3.80 27.91 15.90
CA ALA A 64 -3.43 26.66 16.57
C ALA A 64 -1.94 26.36 16.41
N ILE A 65 -1.34 26.78 15.29
CA ILE A 65 0.10 26.67 15.03
C ILE A 65 0.71 27.99 14.60
N VAL A 66 1.96 28.21 15.00
CA VAL A 66 2.81 29.30 14.53
C VAL A 66 4.04 28.65 13.89
N PRO A 67 4.15 28.60 12.55
CA PRO A 67 5.29 28.00 11.85
C PRO A 67 6.63 28.52 12.39
N GLY A 68 7.54 27.59 12.70
CA GLY A 68 8.86 27.86 13.27
C GLY A 68 8.86 28.11 14.79
N LYS A 69 7.69 28.16 15.46
CA LYS A 69 7.59 28.50 16.89
C LYS A 69 6.70 27.51 17.65
N PRO A 70 7.19 26.31 17.98
CA PRO A 70 6.43 25.31 18.73
C PRO A 70 5.88 25.84 20.06
N ASP A 71 6.69 26.57 20.83
CA ASP A 71 6.28 27.09 22.14
C ASP A 71 5.21 28.20 22.07
N LYS A 72 5.02 28.80 20.87
CA LYS A 72 3.94 29.75 20.60
C LYS A 72 2.74 29.11 19.91
N SER A 73 2.75 27.79 19.72
CA SER A 73 1.72 27.04 19.03
C SER A 73 0.80 26.36 20.02
N ARG A 74 -0.44 26.85 20.13
CA ARG A 74 -1.42 26.33 21.10
C ARG A 74 -1.67 24.83 20.95
N LEU A 75 -1.65 24.30 19.71
CA LEU A 75 -1.76 22.87 19.44
C LEU A 75 -0.69 22.08 20.21
N PHE A 76 0.58 22.51 20.14
CA PHE A 76 1.69 21.82 20.79
C PHE A 76 1.56 21.87 22.31
N THR A 77 1.24 23.03 22.88
CA THR A 77 1.00 23.19 24.32
C THR A 77 -0.07 22.22 24.82
N LEU A 78 -1.24 22.18 24.17
CA LEU A 78 -2.36 21.35 24.61
C LEU A 78 -2.09 19.85 24.51
N VAL A 79 -1.35 19.39 23.49
CA VAL A 79 -1.01 17.96 23.36
C VAL A 79 0.12 17.56 24.30
N ARG A 80 1.12 18.43 24.52
CA ARG A 80 2.21 18.22 25.47
C ARG A 80 1.69 18.11 26.90
N ASP A 81 0.74 18.99 27.26
CA ASP A 81 0.17 19.06 28.61
C ASP A 81 -0.96 18.03 28.81
N GLY A 82 -1.24 17.19 27.80
CA GLY A 82 -2.23 16.13 27.86
C GLY A 82 -3.67 16.63 27.89
N GLU A 83 -3.91 17.92 27.64
CA GLU A 83 -5.26 18.51 27.62
C GLU A 83 -6.05 18.11 26.37
N MET A 84 -5.34 17.86 25.27
CA MET A 84 -5.90 17.37 24.01
C MET A 84 -5.19 16.08 23.54
N PRO A 85 -5.95 15.10 23.02
CA PRO A 85 -7.41 15.06 22.93
C PRO A 85 -8.08 14.90 24.30
N LYS A 86 -9.35 15.31 24.42
CA LYS A 86 -10.17 15.12 25.64
C LYS A 86 -10.57 13.65 25.90
N SER A 87 -10.13 12.73 25.06
CA SER A 87 -10.26 11.28 25.27
C SER A 87 -9.25 10.75 26.30
N GLU A 88 -9.51 9.54 26.80
CA GLU A 88 -8.58 8.80 27.66
C GLU A 88 -7.27 8.47 26.94
N ARG A 89 -7.34 8.14 25.64
CA ARG A 89 -6.15 7.91 24.82
C ARG A 89 -5.49 9.25 24.50
N LYS A 90 -4.29 9.46 25.04
CA LYS A 90 -3.41 10.60 24.73
C LYS A 90 -2.45 10.25 23.60
N LEU A 91 -1.84 11.28 23.00
CA LEU A 91 -0.75 11.09 22.04
C LEU A 91 0.47 10.48 22.74
N SER A 92 1.21 9.65 22.01
CA SER A 92 2.49 9.15 22.50
C SER A 92 3.55 10.26 22.51
N LYS A 93 4.65 10.04 23.24
CA LYS A 93 5.78 10.99 23.28
C LYS A 93 6.35 11.24 21.88
N GLU A 94 6.40 10.20 21.06
CA GLU A 94 6.90 10.24 19.68
C GLU A 94 5.97 11.09 18.80
N GLN A 95 4.65 10.95 18.95
CA GLN A 95 3.68 11.75 18.20
C GLN A 95 3.74 13.23 18.57
N ILE A 96 3.87 13.53 19.87
CA ILE A 96 4.06 14.90 20.37
C ILE A 96 5.35 15.50 19.80
N GLU A 97 6.43 14.72 19.78
CA GLU A 97 7.72 15.15 19.26
C GLU A 97 7.70 15.38 17.74
N LEU A 98 7.00 14.55 16.98
CA LEU A 98 6.79 14.77 15.54
C LEU A 98 6.07 16.09 15.27
N ILE A 99 5.01 16.39 16.03
CA ILE A 99 4.30 17.68 15.93
C ILE A 99 5.24 18.84 16.25
N ARG A 100 6.05 18.72 17.31
CA ARG A 100 7.04 19.74 17.69
C ARG A 100 8.05 20.01 16.59
N LEU A 101 8.67 18.95 16.06
CA LEU A 101 9.69 19.04 15.01
C LEU A 101 9.11 19.57 13.70
N TRP A 102 7.89 19.14 13.34
CA TRP A 102 7.21 19.66 12.15
C TRP A 102 6.92 21.16 12.26
N ILE A 103 6.40 21.62 13.40
CA ILE A 103 6.17 23.06 13.63
C ILE A 103 7.50 23.82 13.59
N ALA A 104 8.54 23.33 14.28
CA ALA A 104 9.87 23.94 14.29
C ALA A 104 10.47 24.04 12.88
N GLY A 105 10.24 23.02 12.05
CA GLY A 105 10.64 22.98 10.63
C GLY A 105 9.81 23.87 9.70
N GLY A 106 8.94 24.74 10.24
CA GLY A 106 8.11 25.66 9.47
C GLY A 106 6.74 25.13 9.08
N ALA A 107 6.28 24.03 9.69
CA ALA A 107 5.00 23.39 9.41
C ALA A 107 4.80 23.12 7.91
N LYS A 108 5.77 22.42 7.30
CA LYS A 108 5.80 22.17 5.86
C LYS A 108 4.63 21.28 5.43
N VAL A 109 4.10 21.57 4.25
CA VAL A 109 3.14 20.71 3.54
C VAL A 109 3.87 20.02 2.40
N ALA A 110 3.46 18.81 2.05
CA ALA A 110 4.05 18.07 0.94
C ALA A 110 3.64 18.67 -0.41
N ARG A 111 2.50 19.36 -0.46
CA ARG A 111 1.88 19.95 -1.65
C ARG A 111 1.02 21.15 -1.27
N THR A 112 0.66 21.98 -2.26
CA THR A 112 -0.31 23.07 -2.09
C THR A 112 -1.61 22.51 -1.53
N GLU A 113 -2.08 23.09 -0.42
CA GLU A 113 -3.32 22.65 0.20
C GLU A 113 -4.55 23.15 -0.57
N PRO A 114 -5.63 22.35 -0.65
CA PRO A 114 -6.89 22.83 -1.20
C PRO A 114 -7.49 23.93 -0.32
N ALA A 115 -8.33 24.80 -0.88
CA ALA A 115 -8.98 25.87 -0.12
C ALA A 115 -9.94 25.35 0.97
N LYS A 116 -10.49 24.14 0.81
CA LYS A 116 -11.40 23.50 1.76
C LYS A 116 -11.08 22.01 1.89
N PRO A 117 -11.24 21.41 3.08
CA PRO A 117 -11.15 19.97 3.23
C PRO A 117 -12.22 19.29 2.37
N GLY A 118 -11.86 18.24 1.64
CA GLY A 118 -12.83 17.48 0.86
C GLY A 118 -13.15 18.06 -0.54
N ALA A 119 -12.53 19.16 -0.97
CA ALA A 119 -12.76 19.73 -2.32
C ALA A 119 -12.43 18.70 -3.42
N ALA A 120 -13.36 18.44 -4.35
CA ALA A 120 -13.38 17.29 -5.27
C ALA A 120 -12.15 17.10 -6.20
N ASP A 121 -11.30 18.11 -6.37
CA ASP A 121 -10.06 18.03 -7.15
C ASP A 121 -8.88 17.42 -6.35
N GLN A 122 -9.15 16.35 -5.59
CA GLN A 122 -8.22 15.81 -4.58
C GLN A 122 -7.06 14.99 -5.16
N PHE A 123 -7.16 14.59 -6.42
CA PHE A 123 -6.13 13.77 -7.04
C PHE A 123 -5.14 14.65 -7.80
N THR A 124 -3.87 14.58 -7.44
CA THR A 124 -2.78 15.19 -8.21
C THR A 124 -2.72 14.58 -9.62
N PRO A 125 -2.06 15.24 -10.59
CA PRO A 125 -1.80 14.62 -11.88
C PRO A 125 -1.18 13.21 -11.74
N GLU A 126 -0.23 13.03 -10.82
CA GLU A 126 0.44 11.74 -10.59
C GLU A 126 -0.51 10.70 -9.95
N GLU A 127 -1.36 11.11 -9.02
CA GLU A 127 -2.39 10.21 -8.44
C GLU A 127 -3.38 9.78 -9.52
N ARG A 128 -3.72 10.66 -10.47
CA ARG A 128 -4.57 10.32 -11.63
C ARG A 128 -3.85 9.40 -12.60
N GLU A 129 -2.53 9.48 -12.72
CA GLU A 129 -1.70 8.59 -13.56
C GLU A 129 -1.57 7.16 -13.03
N HIS A 130 -2.01 6.89 -11.80
CA HIS A 130 -2.02 5.53 -11.27
C HIS A 130 -2.78 4.58 -12.19
N TRP A 131 -2.18 3.41 -12.48
CA TRP A 131 -2.65 2.48 -13.52
C TRP A 131 -4.14 2.10 -13.42
N ALA A 132 -4.68 2.02 -12.20
CA ALA A 132 -6.08 1.68 -11.94
C ALA A 132 -7.08 2.76 -12.39
N PHE A 133 -6.64 4.01 -12.55
CA PHE A 133 -7.46 5.12 -13.04
C PHE A 133 -7.25 5.41 -14.53
N GLN A 134 -6.33 4.70 -15.17
CA GLN A 134 -6.09 4.82 -16.59
C GLN A 134 -7.08 3.96 -17.37
N ALA A 135 -7.51 4.46 -18.54
CA ALA A 135 -8.34 3.67 -19.45
C ALA A 135 -7.59 2.39 -19.86
N VAL A 136 -8.23 1.23 -19.68
CA VAL A 136 -7.65 -0.06 -20.08
C VAL A 136 -7.49 -0.10 -21.60
N ARG A 137 -6.25 -0.17 -22.07
CA ARG A 137 -5.91 -0.31 -23.50
C ARG A 137 -5.37 -1.70 -23.75
N ARG A 138 -5.80 -2.34 -24.84
CA ARG A 138 -5.28 -3.65 -25.25
C ARG A 138 -3.98 -3.44 -26.05
N PRO A 139 -2.80 -3.79 -25.49
CA PRO A 139 -1.54 -3.62 -26.21
C PRO A 139 -1.42 -4.64 -27.35
N PRO A 140 -0.61 -4.35 -28.38
CA PRO A 140 -0.25 -5.36 -29.38
C PRO A 140 0.49 -6.52 -28.69
N VAL A 141 0.17 -7.75 -29.08
CA VAL A 141 0.84 -8.95 -28.57
C VAL A 141 2.24 -9.02 -29.17
N PRO A 142 3.30 -9.19 -28.36
CA PRO A 142 4.67 -9.27 -28.87
C PRO A 142 4.87 -10.44 -29.82
N GLU A 143 5.57 -10.21 -30.93
CA GLU A 143 6.05 -11.30 -31.78
C GLU A 143 7.31 -11.92 -31.17
N ILE A 144 7.19 -13.15 -30.69
CA ILE A 144 8.33 -13.92 -30.17
C ILE A 144 8.76 -14.93 -31.23
N ARG A 145 9.89 -14.64 -31.89
CA ARG A 145 10.49 -15.51 -32.92
C ARG A 145 11.54 -16.49 -32.39
N ASN A 146 11.82 -16.44 -31.09
CA ASN A 146 12.77 -17.33 -30.45
C ASN A 146 12.11 -18.70 -30.17
N SER A 147 12.61 -19.75 -30.82
CA SER A 147 12.12 -21.13 -30.69
C SER A 147 12.30 -21.74 -29.29
N GLN A 148 13.05 -21.09 -28.40
CA GLN A 148 13.20 -21.50 -27.00
C GLN A 148 11.92 -21.28 -26.18
N PHE A 149 10.99 -20.44 -26.64
CA PHE A 149 9.73 -20.17 -25.95
C PHE A 149 8.57 -20.92 -26.61
N ALA A 150 7.93 -21.82 -25.87
CA ALA A 150 6.69 -22.46 -26.28
C ALA A 150 5.50 -21.54 -25.99
N ILE A 151 5.13 -20.67 -26.95
CA ILE A 151 4.01 -19.72 -26.82
C ILE A 151 2.69 -20.44 -27.07
N ARG A 152 1.86 -20.62 -26.03
CA ARG A 152 0.54 -21.27 -26.14
C ARG A 152 -0.59 -20.26 -26.24
N ASN A 153 -0.41 -19.08 -25.65
CA ASN A 153 -1.39 -17.99 -25.67
C ASN A 153 -0.70 -16.62 -25.68
N SER A 154 -1.50 -15.55 -25.72
CA SER A 154 -0.97 -14.18 -25.78
C SER A 154 -0.23 -13.75 -24.50
N ILE A 155 -0.58 -14.29 -23.33
CA ILE A 155 0.09 -14.01 -22.05
C ILE A 155 1.52 -14.54 -22.11
N ASP A 156 1.72 -15.75 -22.63
CA ASP A 156 3.05 -16.35 -22.79
C ASP A 156 3.96 -15.47 -23.65
N ALA A 157 3.43 -14.81 -24.67
CA ALA A 157 4.20 -13.89 -25.52
C ALA A 157 4.73 -12.67 -24.73
N PHE A 158 3.90 -12.08 -23.86
CA PHE A 158 4.33 -11.00 -22.98
C PHE A 158 5.37 -11.46 -21.95
N LEU A 159 5.19 -12.65 -21.37
CA LEU A 159 6.16 -13.22 -20.43
C LEU A 159 7.49 -13.53 -21.12
N ALA A 160 7.44 -14.15 -22.30
CA ALA A 160 8.62 -14.48 -23.09
C ALA A 160 9.40 -13.22 -23.50
N GLN A 161 8.73 -12.12 -23.85
CA GLN A 161 9.41 -10.84 -24.12
C GLN A 161 10.25 -10.37 -22.92
N LYS A 162 9.68 -10.42 -21.71
CA LYS A 162 10.36 -9.99 -20.48
C LYS A 162 11.48 -10.94 -20.08
N LEU A 163 11.24 -12.25 -20.17
CA LEU A 163 12.24 -13.28 -19.88
C LEU A 163 13.42 -13.21 -20.84
N ALA A 164 13.17 -13.07 -22.14
CA ALA A 164 14.22 -12.92 -23.15
C ALA A 164 15.10 -11.70 -22.88
N ALA A 165 14.51 -10.55 -22.54
CA ALA A 165 15.25 -9.35 -22.17
C ALA A 165 16.13 -9.56 -20.92
N ALA A 166 15.67 -10.41 -19.99
CA ALA A 166 16.42 -10.81 -18.80
C ALA A 166 17.36 -12.01 -19.03
N LYS A 167 17.49 -12.52 -20.27
CA LYS A 167 18.25 -13.73 -20.62
C LYS A 167 17.80 -15.00 -19.86
N LEU A 168 16.49 -15.10 -19.61
CA LEU A 168 15.83 -16.23 -18.96
C LEU A 168 14.88 -16.94 -19.94
N THR A 169 14.46 -18.16 -19.58
CA THR A 169 13.42 -18.92 -20.30
C THR A 169 12.36 -19.42 -19.32
N PHE A 170 11.29 -20.04 -19.83
CA PHE A 170 10.30 -20.70 -18.99
C PHE A 170 10.90 -21.89 -18.24
N SER A 171 10.47 -22.07 -17.00
CA SER A 171 10.73 -23.31 -16.26
C SER A 171 10.07 -24.50 -16.96
N PRO A 172 10.64 -25.71 -16.86
CA PRO A 172 9.99 -26.90 -17.36
C PRO A 172 8.62 -27.10 -16.68
N PRO A 173 7.62 -27.67 -17.38
CA PRO A 173 6.35 -28.06 -16.76
C PRO A 173 6.57 -29.02 -15.59
N ALA A 174 5.76 -28.88 -14.55
CA ALA A 174 5.73 -29.86 -13.46
C ALA A 174 5.17 -31.19 -13.96
N ASP A 175 5.56 -32.29 -13.30
CA ASP A 175 5.00 -33.60 -13.58
C ASP A 175 3.51 -33.67 -13.19
N ARG A 176 2.78 -34.65 -13.76
CA ARG A 176 1.32 -34.76 -13.60
C ARG A 176 0.91 -34.96 -12.14
N ALA A 177 1.65 -35.74 -11.36
CA ALA A 177 1.32 -35.96 -9.95
C ALA A 177 1.46 -34.67 -9.14
N THR A 178 2.50 -33.87 -9.42
CA THR A 178 2.67 -32.53 -8.84
C THR A 178 1.55 -31.59 -9.26
N LEU A 179 1.14 -31.59 -10.54
CA LEU A 179 0.09 -30.71 -11.04
C LEU A 179 -1.26 -30.95 -10.36
N ILE A 180 -1.74 -32.19 -10.28
CA ILE A 180 -3.02 -32.47 -9.62
C ILE A 180 -2.97 -32.15 -8.12
N ARG A 181 -1.86 -32.47 -7.45
CA ARG A 181 -1.69 -32.13 -6.04
C ARG A 181 -1.80 -30.63 -5.81
N ARG A 182 -1.09 -29.82 -6.60
CA ARG A 182 -1.15 -28.35 -6.51
C ARG A 182 -2.54 -27.83 -6.82
N ALA A 183 -3.14 -28.24 -7.94
CA ALA A 183 -4.48 -27.79 -8.32
C ALA A 183 -5.55 -28.11 -7.26
N SER A 184 -5.56 -29.32 -6.69
CA SER A 184 -6.50 -29.67 -5.62
C SER A 184 -6.27 -28.85 -4.35
N PHE A 185 -5.01 -28.68 -3.94
CA PHE A 185 -4.66 -27.83 -2.80
C PHE A 185 -4.84 -26.34 -3.04
N ASP A 186 -4.97 -25.87 -4.29
CA ASP A 186 -5.18 -24.46 -4.65
C ASP A 186 -6.65 -24.13 -4.93
N LEU A 187 -7.44 -25.10 -5.39
CA LEU A 187 -8.87 -24.92 -5.66
C LEU A 187 -9.75 -25.43 -4.53
N LEU A 188 -9.46 -26.59 -3.92
CA LEU A 188 -10.33 -27.21 -2.90
C LEU A 188 -9.77 -27.09 -1.48
N GLY A 189 -8.45 -27.05 -1.36
CA GLY A 189 -7.74 -26.98 -0.07
C GLY A 189 -7.55 -28.36 0.56
N LEU A 190 -7.85 -29.39 -0.22
CA LEU A 190 -7.76 -30.80 0.14
C LEU A 190 -6.80 -31.50 -0.83
N PRO A 191 -6.08 -32.54 -0.37
CA PRO A 191 -5.31 -33.38 -1.28
C PRO A 191 -6.24 -34.17 -2.22
N PRO A 192 -5.80 -34.50 -3.45
CA PRO A 192 -6.53 -35.45 -4.30
C PRO A 192 -6.47 -36.87 -3.72
N SER A 193 -7.44 -37.71 -4.02
CA SER A 193 -7.39 -39.14 -3.67
C SER A 193 -6.36 -39.88 -4.54
N PRO A 194 -5.82 -41.04 -4.07
CA PRO A 194 -4.94 -41.86 -4.89
C PRO A 194 -5.54 -42.24 -6.25
N GLU A 195 -6.83 -42.53 -6.30
CA GLU A 195 -7.56 -42.90 -7.52
C GLU A 195 -7.66 -41.72 -8.50
N GLU A 196 -7.88 -40.51 -8.00
CA GLU A 196 -7.90 -39.29 -8.81
C GLU A 196 -6.52 -38.97 -9.39
N VAL A 197 -5.46 -39.17 -8.60
CA VAL A 197 -4.08 -39.03 -9.07
C VAL A 197 -3.82 -40.03 -10.19
N ASP A 198 -4.14 -41.31 -9.96
CA ASP A 198 -3.95 -42.36 -10.95
C ASP A 198 -4.70 -42.10 -12.26
N ALA A 199 -5.97 -41.70 -12.17
CA ALA A 199 -6.79 -41.35 -13.32
C ALA A 199 -6.17 -40.19 -14.10
N PHE A 200 -5.76 -39.12 -13.41
CA PHE A 200 -5.15 -37.96 -14.06
C PHE A 200 -3.77 -38.29 -14.65
N VAL A 201 -2.91 -39.03 -13.95
CA VAL A 201 -1.57 -39.37 -14.47
C VAL A 201 -1.66 -40.22 -15.73
N LYS A 202 -2.65 -41.12 -15.82
CA LYS A 202 -2.87 -42.00 -16.98
C LYS A 202 -3.62 -41.33 -18.13
N ASP A 203 -4.28 -40.19 -17.91
CA ASP A 203 -4.98 -39.46 -18.96
C ASP A 203 -4.00 -38.76 -19.91
N THR A 204 -3.88 -39.28 -21.14
CA THR A 204 -2.97 -38.76 -22.17
C THR A 204 -3.62 -37.74 -23.09
N ALA A 205 -4.89 -37.38 -22.84
CA ALA A 205 -5.57 -36.37 -23.65
C ALA A 205 -4.84 -35.02 -23.57
N PRO A 206 -4.77 -34.26 -24.69
CA PRO A 206 -4.07 -32.98 -24.73
C PRO A 206 -4.70 -31.92 -23.82
N ASP A 207 -5.96 -32.10 -23.44
CA ASP A 207 -6.78 -31.23 -22.58
C ASP A 207 -7.04 -31.83 -21.18
N ALA A 208 -6.27 -32.84 -20.78
CA ALA A 208 -6.50 -33.55 -19.52
C ALA A 208 -6.40 -32.64 -18.28
N PHE A 209 -5.53 -31.62 -18.32
CA PHE A 209 -5.37 -30.69 -17.20
C PHE A 209 -6.54 -29.72 -17.11
N GLU A 210 -7.04 -29.24 -18.24
CA GLU A 210 -8.22 -28.39 -18.35
C GLU A 210 -9.45 -29.14 -17.81
N LYS A 211 -9.65 -30.40 -18.22
CA LYS A 211 -10.72 -31.27 -17.68
C LYS A 211 -10.63 -31.45 -16.17
N LEU A 212 -9.41 -31.62 -15.64
CA LEU A 212 -9.18 -31.69 -14.20
C LEU A 212 -9.60 -30.38 -13.52
N LEU A 213 -9.19 -29.23 -14.06
CA LEU A 213 -9.53 -27.92 -13.50
C LEU A 213 -11.05 -27.68 -13.50
N ASP A 214 -11.74 -27.99 -14.60
CA ASP A 214 -13.19 -27.87 -14.68
C ASP A 214 -13.90 -28.72 -13.62
N ARG A 215 -13.44 -29.96 -13.41
CA ARG A 215 -13.97 -30.85 -12.36
C ARG A 215 -13.73 -30.30 -10.95
N LEU A 216 -12.55 -29.73 -10.69
CA LEU A 216 -12.23 -29.11 -9.40
C LEU A 216 -13.09 -27.85 -9.17
N LEU A 217 -13.22 -26.99 -10.17
CA LEU A 217 -14.05 -25.77 -10.10
C LEU A 217 -15.54 -26.08 -9.92
N ALA A 218 -16.02 -27.19 -10.47
CA ALA A 218 -17.41 -27.65 -10.31
C ALA A 218 -17.69 -28.30 -8.95
N SER A 219 -16.66 -28.61 -8.15
CA SER A 219 -16.82 -29.23 -6.84
C SER A 219 -17.44 -28.25 -5.83
N PRO A 220 -18.41 -28.68 -4.98
CA PRO A 220 -18.90 -27.85 -3.87
C PRO A 220 -17.78 -27.36 -2.94
N HIS A 221 -16.72 -28.16 -2.76
CA HIS A 221 -15.57 -27.80 -1.93
C HIS A 221 -14.81 -26.57 -2.44
N TYR A 222 -14.90 -26.23 -3.74
CA TYR A 222 -14.33 -25.00 -4.26
C TYR A 222 -15.02 -23.77 -3.65
N GLY A 223 -16.36 -23.78 -3.61
CA GLY A 223 -17.15 -22.73 -2.99
C GLY A 223 -16.91 -22.64 -1.47
N GLU A 224 -16.85 -23.79 -0.79
CA GLU A 224 -16.54 -23.86 0.65
C GLU A 224 -15.18 -23.25 0.97
N ARG A 225 -14.14 -23.58 0.18
CA ARG A 225 -12.82 -23.00 0.36
C ARG A 225 -12.83 -21.48 0.23
N TRP A 226 -13.41 -20.96 -0.85
CA TRP A 226 -13.44 -19.52 -1.07
C TRP A 226 -14.27 -18.81 0.00
N GLY A 227 -15.36 -19.44 0.46
CA GLY A 227 -16.19 -18.95 1.56
C GLY A 227 -15.39 -18.68 2.83
N ARG A 228 -14.39 -19.51 3.18
CA ARG A 228 -13.54 -19.28 4.36
C ARG A 228 -12.83 -17.94 4.34
N HIS A 229 -12.28 -17.53 3.19
CA HIS A 229 -11.61 -16.23 3.08
C HIS A 229 -12.53 -15.03 3.38
N TRP A 230 -13.83 -15.19 3.19
CA TRP A 230 -14.84 -14.17 3.50
C TRP A 230 -15.40 -14.30 4.92
N LEU A 231 -15.59 -15.53 5.41
CA LEU A 231 -16.12 -15.81 6.74
C LEU A 231 -15.11 -15.58 7.86
N ASP A 232 -13.81 -15.73 7.59
CA ASP A 232 -12.74 -15.49 8.57
C ASP A 232 -12.54 -13.98 8.87
N VAL A 233 -13.22 -13.09 8.14
CA VAL A 233 -13.16 -11.61 8.30
C VAL A 233 -14.42 -11.06 8.99
N ALA A 234 -15.44 -11.89 9.20
CA ALA A 234 -16.76 -11.50 9.75
C ALA A 234 -16.82 -11.56 11.28
#